data_AF-A0A563DUP1-F1
#
_entry.id   AF-A0A563DUP1-F1
#
_cell.length_a   1.000
_cell.length_b   1.000
_cell.length_c   1.000
_cell.angle_alpha   90.00
_cell.angle_beta   90.00
_cell.angle_gamma   90.00
#
_symmetry.space_group_name_H-M   'P 1'
#
loop_
_entity.id
_entity.type
_entity.pdbx_description
1 polymer ?
#
loop_
_entity_poly.entity_id
_entity_poly.type
_entity_poly.pdbx_seq_one_letter_code
_entity_poly.pdbx_strand_id
1 'polypeptide(L)'
;MVVEGPIDALALSAAAATVDRAGRYAPVSALGAHPTRDQICAVLTQATGDLVIALDGDPAGRAATATWLQEAARSSRPCVVAELPDGVDPADWIARHGPTGLFAFDPVTRGRPGSFIRGHESTGPAALPDQPARAAYAPSII
;
A
#
# COMPACT_ATOMS: atom_id res chain seq x y z
N MET A 1 0.30 -6.09 5.02
CA MET A 1 -0.71 -5.02 4.82
C MET A 1 -2.08 -5.68 4.71
N VAL A 2 -3.15 -4.98 5.09
CA VAL A 2 -4.52 -5.50 5.04
C VAL A 2 -5.29 -4.81 3.95
N VAL A 3 -6.02 -5.59 3.15
CA VAL A 3 -6.94 -5.14 2.12
C VAL A 3 -8.29 -5.86 2.27
N GLU A 4 -9.33 -5.37 1.58
CA GLU A 4 -10.68 -5.92 1.70
C GLU A 4 -10.83 -7.23 0.93
N GLY A 5 -10.51 -7.21 -0.37
CA GLY A 5 -10.74 -8.33 -1.28
C GLY A 5 -9.48 -9.14 -1.63
N PRO A 6 -9.66 -10.39 -2.10
CA PRO A 6 -8.55 -11.21 -2.61
C PRO A 6 -7.97 -10.64 -3.91
N ILE A 7 -8.77 -9.91 -4.70
CA ILE A 7 -8.31 -9.26 -5.94
C ILE A 7 -7.34 -8.11 -5.63
N ASP A 8 -7.61 -7.32 -4.59
CA ASP A 8 -6.68 -6.29 -4.10
C ASP A 8 -5.34 -6.88 -3.69
N ALA A 9 -5.38 -7.98 -2.95
CA ALA A 9 -4.18 -8.65 -2.47
C ALA A 9 -3.36 -9.19 -3.65
N LEU A 10 -4.02 -9.74 -4.66
CA LEU A 10 -3.37 -10.22 -5.87
C LEU A 10 -2.80 -9.08 -6.71
N ALA A 11 -3.56 -7.99 -6.91
CA ALA A 11 -3.13 -6.83 -7.68
C ALA A 11 -1.88 -6.18 -7.06
N LEU A 12 -1.87 -5.99 -5.74
CA LEU A 12 -0.70 -5.48 -5.01
C LEU A 12 0.49 -6.42 -5.08
N SER A 13 0.27 -7.73 -4.93
CA SER A 13 1.34 -8.74 -5.03
C SER A 13 1.96 -8.76 -6.43
N ALA A 14 1.12 -8.72 -7.47
CA ALA A 14 1.56 -8.68 -8.85
C ALA A 14 2.34 -7.39 -9.16
N ALA A 15 1.81 -6.23 -8.75
CA ALA A 15 2.52 -4.97 -8.86
C ALA A 15 3.87 -5.03 -8.16
N ALA A 16 3.93 -5.56 -6.93
CA ALA A 16 5.16 -5.66 -6.16
C ALA A 16 6.20 -6.56 -6.85
N ALA A 17 5.78 -7.66 -7.46
CA ALA A 17 6.65 -8.54 -8.23
C ALA A 17 7.24 -7.83 -9.47
N THR A 18 6.45 -7.02 -10.18
CA THR A 18 6.92 -6.32 -11.39
C THR A 18 8.04 -5.31 -11.14
N VAL A 19 8.20 -4.84 -9.90
CA VAL A 19 9.24 -3.88 -9.49
C VAL A 19 10.27 -4.48 -8.52
N ASP A 20 10.35 -5.81 -8.42
CA ASP A 20 11.26 -6.53 -7.53
C ASP A 20 11.14 -6.13 -6.04
N ARG A 21 9.89 -5.96 -5.59
CA ARG A 21 9.54 -5.61 -4.20
C ARG A 21 8.61 -6.64 -3.54
N ALA A 22 8.47 -7.85 -4.09
CA ALA A 22 7.59 -8.88 -3.54
C ALA A 22 7.89 -9.19 -2.05
N GLY A 23 9.17 -9.20 -1.63
CA GLY A 23 9.55 -9.39 -0.23
C GLY A 23 9.19 -8.23 0.71
N ARG A 24 8.70 -7.10 0.19
CA ARG A 24 8.33 -5.91 0.98
C ARG A 24 6.81 -5.77 1.16
N TYR A 25 6.02 -6.41 0.31
CA TYR A 25 4.57 -6.34 0.35
C TYR A 25 3.99 -7.74 0.60
N ALA A 26 3.40 -7.92 1.77
CA ALA A 26 2.64 -9.11 2.12
C ALA A 26 1.17 -8.71 2.36
N PRO A 27 0.37 -8.52 1.30
CA PRO A 27 -1.05 -8.24 1.44
C PRO A 27 -1.83 -9.47 1.90
N VAL A 28 -2.73 -9.24 2.84
CA VAL A 28 -3.70 -10.23 3.33
C VAL A 28 -5.09 -9.62 3.26
N SER A 29 -6.09 -10.45 3.02
CA SER A 29 -7.48 -10.04 2.83
C SER A 29 -8.40 -10.76 3.81
N ALA A 30 -9.46 -10.07 4.24
CA ALA A 30 -10.59 -10.66 4.97
C ALA A 30 -11.59 -11.39 4.04
N LEU A 31 -11.24 -11.59 2.77
CA LEU A 31 -12.04 -12.24 1.73
C LEU A 31 -13.37 -11.53 1.43
N GLY A 32 -13.37 -10.19 1.44
CA GLY A 32 -14.57 -9.39 1.18
C GLY A 32 -15.61 -9.43 2.29
N ALA A 33 -15.23 -9.90 3.48
CA ALA A 33 -16.06 -9.87 4.67
C ALA A 33 -15.60 -8.79 5.64
N HIS A 34 -16.54 -8.26 6.43
CA HIS A 34 -16.17 -7.42 7.55
C HIS A 34 -15.37 -8.27 8.57
N PRO A 35 -14.11 -7.92 8.87
CA PRO A 35 -13.24 -8.79 9.65
C PRO A 35 -13.74 -8.92 11.10
N THR A 36 -13.69 -10.13 11.64
CA THR A 36 -13.96 -10.36 13.06
C THR A 36 -12.81 -9.82 13.91
N ARG A 37 -13.09 -9.52 15.18
CA ARG A 37 -12.05 -9.09 16.12
C ARG A 37 -10.88 -10.08 16.20
N ASP A 38 -11.17 -11.38 16.19
CA ASP A 38 -10.14 -12.42 16.26
C ASP A 38 -9.24 -12.42 15.02
N GLN A 39 -9.81 -12.20 13.83
CA GLN A 39 -9.04 -12.05 12.59
C GLN A 39 -8.14 -10.81 12.65
N ILE A 40 -8.67 -9.69 13.14
CA ILE A 40 -7.89 -8.46 13.33
C ILE A 40 -6.73 -8.72 14.30
N CYS A 41 -7.01 -9.26 15.48
CA CYS A 41 -5.99 -9.57 16.48
C CYS A 41 -4.92 -10.54 15.97
N ALA A 42 -5.31 -11.56 15.20
CA ALA A 42 -4.36 -12.47 14.58
C ALA A 42 -3.39 -11.74 13.65
N VAL A 43 -3.90 -10.88 12.76
CA VAL A 43 -3.06 -10.08 11.86
C VAL A 43 -2.18 -9.10 12.62
N LEU A 44 -2.72 -8.38 13.62
CA LEU A 44 -1.95 -7.42 14.43
C LEU A 44 -0.75 -8.10 15.13
N THR A 45 -0.94 -9.34 15.58
CA THR A 45 0.07 -10.12 16.29
C THR A 45 1.12 -10.72 15.34
N GLN A 46 0.69 -11.16 14.15
CA GLN A 46 1.56 -11.85 13.19
C GLN A 46 2.29 -10.91 12.24
N ALA A 47 1.78 -9.70 12.02
CA ALA A 47 2.40 -8.74 11.11
C ALA A 47 3.82 -8.40 11.58
N THR A 48 4.81 -8.70 10.75
CA THR A 48 6.20 -8.27 10.94
C THR A 48 6.44 -6.97 10.16
N GLY A 49 7.09 -5.98 10.78
CA GLY A 49 7.34 -4.67 10.17
C GLY A 49 6.17 -3.67 10.30
N ASP A 50 6.09 -2.72 9.36
CA ASP A 50 5.06 -1.68 9.35
C ASP A 50 3.71 -2.24 8.86
N LEU A 51 2.67 -2.10 9.68
CA LEU A 51 1.32 -2.53 9.31
C LEU A 51 0.62 -1.43 8.52
N VAL A 52 0.32 -1.69 7.26
CA VAL A 52 -0.51 -0.80 6.42
C VAL A 52 -1.94 -1.35 6.33
N ILE A 53 -2.92 -0.50 6.58
CA ILE A 53 -4.36 -0.75 6.37
C ILE A 53 -4.77 -0.02 5.09
N ALA A 54 -5.19 -0.75 4.07
CA ALA A 54 -5.51 -0.24 2.74
C ALA A 54 -6.85 -0.82 2.26
N LEU A 55 -7.93 -0.40 2.91
CA LEU A 55 -9.29 -0.82 2.54
C LEU A 55 -9.88 0.14 1.51
N ASP A 56 -11.05 -0.23 0.99
CA ASP A 56 -11.74 0.49 -0.05
C ASP A 56 -12.05 1.93 0.38
N GLY A 57 -11.98 2.84 -0.58
CA GLY A 57 -12.24 4.26 -0.34
C GLY A 57 -13.71 4.60 -0.09
N ASP A 58 -14.61 3.62 0.02
CA ASP A 58 -16.06 3.84 0.17
C ASP A 58 -16.50 3.94 1.65
N PRO A 59 -17.80 4.17 1.96
CA PRO A 59 -18.27 4.22 3.34
C PRO A 59 -18.02 2.94 4.16
N ALA A 60 -18.10 1.76 3.54
CA ALA A 60 -17.90 0.48 4.22
C ALA A 60 -16.42 0.26 4.57
N GLY A 61 -15.52 0.48 3.61
CA GLY A 61 -14.07 0.39 3.80
C GLY A 61 -13.56 1.41 4.83
N ARG A 62 -14.12 2.63 4.87
CA ARG A 62 -13.83 3.62 5.93
C ARG A 62 -14.28 3.14 7.33
N ALA A 63 -15.46 2.54 7.44
CA ALA A 63 -15.96 2.00 8.72
C ALA A 63 -15.12 0.81 9.21
N ALA A 64 -14.75 -0.08 8.30
CA ALA A 64 -13.84 -1.18 8.58
C ALA A 64 -12.45 -0.66 9.00
N THR A 65 -11.93 0.38 8.34
CA THR A 65 -10.66 1.03 8.70
C THR A 65 -10.70 1.56 10.14
N ALA A 66 -11.79 2.20 10.55
CA ALA A 66 -11.96 2.67 11.92
C ALA A 66 -11.93 1.50 12.94
N THR A 67 -12.50 0.35 12.58
CA THR A 67 -12.47 -0.87 13.42
C THR A 67 -11.04 -1.40 13.56
N TRP A 68 -10.27 -1.46 12.47
CA TRP A 68 -8.86 -1.83 12.50
C TRP A 68 -8.03 -0.89 13.37
N LEU A 69 -8.23 0.43 13.22
CA LEU A 69 -7.53 1.43 14.03
C LEU A 69 -7.85 1.29 15.53
N GLN A 70 -9.10 1.00 15.87
CA GLN A 70 -9.51 0.81 17.26
C GLN A 70 -8.79 -0.41 17.89
N GLU A 71 -8.75 -1.56 17.20
CA GLU A 71 -8.04 -2.72 17.71
C GLU A 71 -6.52 -2.53 17.71
N ALA A 72 -5.95 -1.88 16.68
CA ALA A 72 -4.53 -1.56 16.64
C ALA A 72 -4.11 -0.67 17.82
N ALA A 73 -4.92 0.35 18.16
CA ALA A 73 -4.72 1.19 19.32
C ALA A 73 -4.82 0.40 20.64
N ARG A 74 -5.79 -0.50 20.77
CA ARG A 74 -5.93 -1.38 21.94
C ARG A 74 -4.73 -2.31 22.14
N SER A 75 -4.11 -2.75 21.05
CA SER A 75 -2.93 -3.61 21.06
C SER A 75 -1.61 -2.84 21.04
N SER A 76 -1.63 -1.50 21.14
CA SER A 76 -0.44 -0.64 21.02
C SER A 76 0.39 -0.94 19.76
N ARG A 77 -0.27 -1.36 18.68
CA ARG A 77 0.37 -1.73 17.41
C ARG A 77 0.34 -0.54 16.47
N PRO A 78 1.49 0.07 16.14
CA PRO A 78 1.52 1.14 15.15
C PRO A 78 1.06 0.62 13.78
N CYS A 79 0.23 1.41 13.11
CA CYS A 79 -0.22 1.16 11.76
C CYS A 79 -0.33 2.47 10.96
N VAL A 80 -0.26 2.33 9.64
CA VAL A 80 -0.43 3.43 8.68
C VAL A 80 -1.68 3.14 7.87
N VAL A 81 -2.50 4.15 7.64
CA VAL A 81 -3.68 4.04 6.77
C VAL A 81 -3.32 4.55 5.38
N ALA A 82 -3.63 3.74 4.37
CA ALA A 82 -3.64 4.13 2.98
C ALA A 82 -5.03 4.59 2.57
N GLU A 83 -5.31 5.88 2.74
CA GLU A 83 -6.57 6.48 2.28
C GLU A 83 -6.61 6.53 0.74
N LEU A 84 -7.67 5.97 0.17
CA LEU A 84 -7.98 5.98 -1.26
C LEU A 84 -9.15 6.94 -1.56
N PRO A 85 -9.27 7.46 -2.79
CA PRO A 85 -10.42 8.27 -3.20
C PRO A 85 -11.75 7.50 -3.08
N ASP A 86 -12.86 8.24 -2.98
CA ASP A 86 -14.19 7.65 -2.83
C ASP A 86 -14.51 6.68 -3.98
N GLY A 87 -14.94 5.47 -3.61
CA GLY A 87 -15.26 4.40 -4.57
C GLY A 87 -14.06 3.79 -5.29
N VAL A 88 -12.82 4.04 -4.84
CA VAL A 88 -11.61 3.41 -5.38
C VAL A 88 -11.11 2.34 -4.42
N ASP A 89 -10.96 1.12 -4.91
CA ASP A 89 -10.30 0.02 -4.21
C ASP A 89 -8.80 -0.07 -4.58
N PRO A 90 -7.99 -0.83 -3.83
CA PRO A 90 -6.57 -1.00 -4.15
C PRO A 90 -6.28 -1.60 -5.53
N ALA A 91 -7.10 -2.55 -6.01
CA ALA A 91 -6.92 -3.14 -7.33
C ALA A 91 -7.13 -2.11 -8.46
N ASP A 92 -8.19 -1.32 -8.36
CA ASP A 92 -8.51 -0.19 -9.24
C ASP A 92 -7.40 0.86 -9.22
N TRP A 93 -6.89 1.18 -8.03
CA TRP A 93 -5.76 2.10 -7.89
C TRP A 93 -4.53 1.60 -8.66
N ILE A 94 -4.16 0.33 -8.47
CA ILE A 94 -3.04 -0.29 -9.17
C ILE A 94 -3.28 -0.37 -10.68
N ALA A 95 -4.51 -0.67 -11.12
CA ALA A 95 -4.86 -0.71 -12.54
C ALA A 95 -4.67 0.66 -13.22
N ARG A 96 -5.02 1.76 -12.53
CA ARG A 96 -4.90 3.13 -13.04
C ARG A 96 -3.46 3.65 -13.05
N HIS A 97 -2.65 3.26 -12.06
CA HIS A 97 -1.31 3.85 -11.85
C HIS A 97 -0.15 2.90 -12.16
N GLY A 98 -0.45 1.65 -12.54
CA GLY A 98 0.53 0.60 -12.72
C GLY A 98 1.35 0.33 -11.45
N PRO A 99 2.56 -0.26 -11.59
CA PRO A 99 3.39 -0.63 -10.45
C PRO A 99 3.84 0.56 -9.59
N THR A 100 3.93 1.77 -10.16
CA THR A 100 4.22 3.00 -9.40
C THR A 100 3.12 3.36 -8.41
N GLY A 101 1.91 2.83 -8.58
CA GLY A 101 0.82 2.98 -7.61
C GLY A 101 1.15 2.43 -6.23
N LEU A 102 2.13 1.52 -6.10
CA LEU A 102 2.58 0.97 -4.81
C LEU A 102 3.07 2.02 -3.82
N PHE A 103 3.59 3.17 -4.29
CA PHE A 103 4.07 4.23 -3.39
C PHE A 103 2.96 4.81 -2.50
N ALA A 104 1.70 4.70 -2.91
CA ALA A 104 0.56 5.06 -2.09
C ALA A 104 0.43 4.16 -0.85
N PHE A 105 0.99 2.95 -0.86
CA PHE A 105 0.89 1.99 0.24
C PHE A 105 2.22 1.76 0.96
N ASP A 106 3.26 2.53 0.65
CA ASP A 106 4.56 2.44 1.33
C ASP A 106 4.50 3.22 2.67
N PRO A 107 4.75 2.58 3.82
CA PRO A 107 4.74 3.25 5.11
C PRO A 107 5.89 4.27 5.26
N VAL A 108 6.99 4.12 4.51
CA VAL A 108 8.14 5.05 4.56
C VAL A 108 7.85 6.37 3.86
N THR A 109 7.01 6.37 2.81
CA THR A 109 6.58 7.61 2.15
C THR A 109 5.58 8.40 2.99
N ARG A 110 4.88 7.73 3.92
CA ARG A 110 3.85 8.31 4.81
C ARG A 110 4.32 8.61 6.24
N GLY A 111 5.50 8.13 6.65
CA GLY A 111 6.03 8.24 8.01
C GLY A 111 6.63 9.60 8.41
N ARG A 112 6.51 10.64 7.59
CA ARG A 112 6.90 12.01 8.01
C ARG A 112 5.70 12.68 8.69
N PRO A 113 5.80 13.17 9.94
CA PRO A 113 4.77 14.04 10.50
C PRO A 113 4.61 15.26 9.58
N GLY A 114 3.45 15.36 8.92
CA GLY A 114 3.10 16.47 8.01
C GLY A 114 2.92 16.15 6.52
N SER A 115 3.14 14.91 6.04
CA SER A 115 2.89 14.58 4.62
C SER A 115 1.48 14.02 4.39
N PHE A 116 0.50 14.92 4.21
CA PHE A 116 -0.78 14.57 3.58
C PHE A 116 -0.58 14.52 2.06
N ILE A 117 -0.78 13.35 1.44
CA ILE A 117 -1.03 13.32 -0.01
C ILE A 117 -2.52 13.64 -0.20
N ARG A 118 -2.83 14.93 -0.31
CA ARG A 118 -4.10 15.37 -0.90
C ARG A 118 -4.00 15.08 -2.39
N GLY A 119 -4.94 14.32 -2.95
CA GLY A 119 -5.02 14.06 -4.38
C GLY A 119 -5.05 15.38 -5.15
N HIS A 120 -3.93 15.73 -5.78
CA HIS A 120 -3.87 16.81 -6.75
C HIS A 120 -4.19 16.19 -8.10
N GLU A 121 -5.26 16.66 -8.73
CA GLU A 121 -5.57 16.41 -10.13
C GLU A 121 -4.32 16.74 -10.96
N SER A 122 -3.66 15.74 -11.54
CA SER A 122 -2.44 15.94 -12.30
C SER A 122 -2.78 16.50 -13.68
N THR A 123 -2.61 17.81 -13.83
CA THR A 123 -2.40 18.44 -15.13
C THR A 123 -0.98 18.09 -15.60
N GLY A 124 -0.87 17.17 -16.56
CA GLY A 124 0.34 16.94 -17.37
C GLY A 124 1.51 16.20 -16.69
N PRO A 125 2.40 15.54 -17.47
CA PRO A 125 3.50 14.77 -16.91
C PRO A 125 4.60 15.69 -16.39
N ALA A 126 4.93 15.55 -15.10
CA ALA A 126 6.12 16.15 -14.51
C ALA A 126 7.38 15.55 -15.16
N ALA A 127 8.27 16.42 -15.65
CA ALA A 127 9.56 16.01 -16.20
C ALA A 127 10.39 15.27 -15.15
N LEU A 128 11.00 14.14 -15.55
CA LEU A 128 11.97 13.42 -14.73
C LEU A 128 13.20 14.32 -14.45
N PRO A 129 13.76 14.29 -13.24
CA PRO A 129 15.04 14.92 -12.98
C PRO A 129 16.18 14.18 -13.69
N ASP A 130 17.15 14.95 -14.20
CA ASP A 130 18.34 14.47 -14.91
C ASP A 130 19.09 13.39 -14.11
N GLN A 131 19.26 12.21 -14.74
CA GLN A 131 20.18 11.19 -14.25
C GLN A 131 21.62 11.57 -14.62
N PRO A 132 22.59 11.52 -13.69
CA PRO A 132 24.00 11.64 -14.06
C PRO A 132 24.45 10.44 -14.91
N ALA A 133 25.26 10.72 -15.93
CA ALA A 133 25.72 9.78 -16.93
C ALA A 133 26.33 8.50 -16.34
N ARG A 134 25.83 7.33 -16.76
CA ARG A 134 26.44 6.03 -16.46
C ARG A 134 27.81 5.95 -17.13
N ALA A 135 28.87 5.78 -16.33
CA ALA A 135 30.19 5.41 -16.83
C ALA A 135 30.11 4.05 -17.54
N ALA A 136 30.62 3.99 -18.77
CA ALA A 136 30.70 2.78 -19.58
C ALA A 136 31.74 1.83 -18.97
N TYR A 137 31.31 0.61 -18.64
CA TYR A 137 32.19 -0.50 -18.29
C TYR A 137 32.52 -1.28 -19.57
N ALA A 138 33.77 -1.25 -20.01
CA ALA A 138 34.27 -2.08 -21.10
C ALA A 138 34.82 -3.40 -20.54
N PRO A 139 34.42 -4.59 -21.05
CA PRO A 139 35.04 -5.84 -20.63
C PRO A 139 36.36 -6.05 -21.38
N SER A 140 37.45 -6.23 -20.64
CA SER A 140 38.72 -6.75 -21.18
C SER A 140 38.60 -8.24 -21.44
N ILE A 141 38.82 -8.63 -22.69
CA ILE A 141 38.99 -10.02 -23.12
C ILE A 141 40.43 -10.47 -22.77
N ILE A 142 40.57 -11.62 -22.14
CA ILE A 142 41.77 -12.46 -22.19
C ILE A 142 41.34 -13.77 -22.86
#